data_AF-A0AAV1WBQ4-F1
#
_entry.id   AF-A0AAV1WBQ4-F1
#
_cell.length_a   1.000
_cell.length_b   1.000
_cell.length_c   1.000
_cell.angle_alpha   90.00
_cell.angle_beta   90.00
_cell.angle_gamma   90.00
#
_symmetry.space_group_name_H-M   'P 1'
#
loop_
_entity.id
_entity.type
_entity.pdbx_description
1 polymer ?
#
loop_
_entity_poly.entity_id
_entity_poly.type
_entity_poly.pdbx_seq_one_letter_code
_entity_poly.pdbx_strand_id
1 'polypeptide(L)'
;MDSVMYAVTGRNKVHRDATHFCQAILQKKSFEWKALMHKDLVITVDGDGTLLQASHFLDDKVSVLGVNSDPTQINEVEHFSSELDATRSTHQLCDETVESFKEFARTRKKI
;
A
#
# COMPACT_ATOMS: atom_id res chain seq x y z
N MET A 1 -16.56 -9.41 2.14
CA MET A 1 -15.27 -8.91 2.68
C MET A 1 -14.74 -8.15 1.53
N ASP A 2 -15.02 -6.87 1.58
CA ASP A 2 -14.97 -5.99 0.43
C ASP A 2 -13.81 -5.06 0.72
N SER A 3 -12.63 -5.46 0.25
CA SER A 3 -11.42 -4.68 0.37
C SER A 3 -11.43 -3.59 -0.69
N VAL A 4 -11.34 -2.34 -0.25
CA VAL A 4 -11.29 -1.20 -1.16
C VAL A 4 -9.86 -0.73 -1.22
N MET A 5 -9.23 -0.88 -2.37
CA MET A 5 -7.91 -0.34 -2.61
C MET A 5 -8.03 1.15 -2.91
N TYR A 6 -7.44 1.99 -2.06
CA TYR A 6 -7.33 3.43 -2.26
C TYR A 6 -5.88 3.74 -2.60
N ALA A 7 -5.57 3.81 -3.89
CA ALA A 7 -4.25 4.21 -4.36
C ALA A 7 -4.31 5.67 -4.83
N VAL A 8 -3.49 6.52 -4.23
CA VAL A 8 -3.15 7.80 -4.83
C VAL A 8 -2.02 7.51 -5.80
N THR A 9 -2.29 7.62 -7.10
CA THR A 9 -1.27 7.38 -8.11
C THR A 9 -0.31 8.56 -8.13
N GLY A 10 0.87 8.36 -7.53
CA GLY A 10 1.99 9.28 -7.69
C GLY A 10 2.31 9.51 -9.18
N ARG A 11 2.80 10.72 -9.51
CA ARG A 11 3.20 11.07 -10.89
C ARG A 11 4.42 10.26 -11.38
N ASN A 12 5.16 9.64 -10.47
CA ASN A 12 6.33 8.82 -10.77
C ASN A 12 5.93 7.41 -11.27
N LYS A 13 6.73 6.84 -12.17
CA LYS A 13 6.55 5.49 -12.71
C LYS A 13 6.57 4.44 -11.60
N VAL A 14 7.45 4.59 -10.61
CA VAL A 14 7.61 3.60 -9.51
C VAL A 14 6.31 3.42 -8.73
N HIS A 15 5.68 4.50 -8.27
CA HIS A 15 4.40 4.44 -7.56
C HIS A 15 3.26 3.84 -8.40
N ARG A 16 3.25 4.10 -9.73
CA ARG A 16 2.28 3.48 -10.65
C ARG A 16 2.49 1.99 -10.80
N ASP A 17 3.74 1.56 -10.97
CA ASP A 17 4.08 0.14 -11.12
C ASP A 17 3.76 -0.62 -9.82
N ALA A 18 4.05 -0.04 -8.66
CA ALA A 18 3.65 -0.56 -7.35
C ALA A 18 2.13 -0.70 -7.20
N THR A 19 1.37 0.32 -7.61
CA THR A 19 -0.10 0.31 -7.60
C THR A 19 -0.64 -0.82 -8.48
N HIS A 20 -0.17 -0.92 -9.73
CA HIS A 20 -0.59 -1.96 -10.67
C HIS A 20 -0.26 -3.36 -10.14
N PHE A 21 0.89 -3.53 -9.52
CA PHE A 21 1.29 -4.80 -8.92
C PHE A 21 0.34 -5.21 -7.79
N CYS A 22 0.04 -4.30 -6.87
CA CYS A 22 -0.89 -4.56 -5.76
C CYS A 22 -2.31 -4.88 -6.28
N GLN A 23 -2.79 -4.11 -7.28
CA GLN A 23 -4.07 -4.38 -7.94
C GLN A 23 -4.13 -5.78 -8.55
N ALA A 24 -3.08 -6.18 -9.29
CA ALA A 24 -3.02 -7.49 -9.93
C ALA A 24 -3.03 -8.65 -8.92
N ILE A 25 -2.44 -8.46 -7.74
CA ILE A 25 -2.51 -9.44 -6.64
C ILE A 25 -3.93 -9.57 -6.12
N LEU A 26 -4.60 -8.45 -5.86
CA LEU A 26 -5.98 -8.43 -5.35
C LEU A 26 -6.94 -9.02 -6.37
N GLN A 27 -6.83 -8.66 -7.65
CA GLN A 27 -7.70 -9.20 -8.72
C GLN A 27 -7.59 -10.72 -8.89
N LYS A 28 -6.42 -11.32 -8.59
CA LYS A 28 -6.23 -12.78 -8.65
C LYS A 28 -6.93 -13.52 -7.52
N LYS A 29 -7.29 -12.82 -6.43
CA LYS A 29 -8.18 -13.38 -5.44
C LYS A 29 -9.61 -13.22 -5.92
N SER A 30 -10.25 -14.34 -6.25
CA SER A 30 -11.69 -14.36 -6.46
C SER A 30 -12.40 -13.96 -5.16
N PHE A 31 -12.77 -12.68 -5.05
CA PHE A 31 -13.63 -12.20 -3.98
C PHE A 31 -15.08 -12.58 -4.29
N GLU A 32 -15.80 -13.18 -3.33
CA GLU A 32 -17.25 -13.29 -3.42
C GLU A 32 -17.85 -11.90 -3.25
N TRP A 33 -18.33 -11.32 -4.35
CA TRP A 33 -19.04 -10.05 -4.40
C TRP A 33 -20.43 -10.19 -3.77
N LYS A 34 -20.49 -10.29 -2.44
CA LYS A 34 -21.75 -10.13 -1.71
C LYS A 34 -21.91 -8.65 -1.39
N ALA A 35 -22.74 -7.96 -2.17
CA ALA A 35 -23.08 -6.56 -2.02
C ALA A 35 -23.39 -6.19 -0.55
N LEU A 36 -22.38 -5.73 0.18
CA LEU A 36 -22.51 -5.22 1.54
C LEU A 36 -21.68 -3.95 1.61
N MET A 37 -22.37 -2.86 1.91
CA MET A 37 -21.93 -1.47 1.83
C MET A 37 -20.88 -1.09 2.92
N HIS A 38 -20.11 -2.04 3.45
CA HIS A 38 -19.12 -1.83 4.52
C HIS A 38 -17.72 -2.25 4.06
N LYS A 39 -16.77 -1.32 4.17
CA LYS A 39 -15.35 -1.58 3.88
C LYS A 39 -14.69 -2.11 5.15
N ASP A 40 -14.20 -3.34 5.12
CA ASP A 40 -13.51 -3.94 6.27
C ASP A 40 -12.02 -3.54 6.30
N LEU A 41 -11.44 -3.27 5.13
CA LEU A 41 -10.03 -2.97 4.95
C LEU A 41 -9.80 -2.03 3.76
N VAL A 42 -9.01 -0.98 4.00
CA VAL A 42 -8.48 -0.09 2.97
C VAL A 42 -6.99 -0.31 2.82
N ILE A 43 -6.54 -0.49 1.58
CA ILE A 43 -5.11 -0.63 1.26
C ILE A 43 -4.66 0.65 0.58
N THR A 44 -3.65 1.30 1.15
CA THR A 44 -2.99 2.47 0.61
C THR A 44 -1.65 2.08 0.02
N VAL A 45 -1.32 2.62 -1.16
CA VAL A 45 -0.07 2.29 -1.88
C VAL A 45 0.60 3.60 -2.24
N ASP A 46 1.52 4.05 -1.39
CA ASP A 46 2.45 5.16 -1.65
C ASP A 46 3.43 5.28 -0.46
N GLY A 47 3.32 6.35 0.33
CA GLY A 47 3.97 6.55 1.62
C GLY A 47 2.99 7.04 2.69
N ASP A 48 3.54 7.47 3.83
CA ASP A 48 2.78 7.88 5.02
C ASP A 48 1.73 8.95 4.75
N GLY A 49 2.02 9.91 3.86
CA GLY A 49 1.08 10.98 3.50
C GLY A 49 -0.22 10.46 2.87
N THR A 50 -0.12 9.42 2.04
CA THR A 50 -1.28 8.76 1.42
C THR A 50 -2.08 7.96 2.43
N LEU A 51 -1.41 7.28 3.37
CA LEU A 51 -2.07 6.60 4.49
C LEU A 51 -2.84 7.57 5.37
N LEU A 52 -2.21 8.68 5.77
CA LEU A 52 -2.84 9.72 6.58
C LEU A 52 -3.99 10.37 5.83
N GLN A 53 -3.83 10.70 4.55
CA GLN A 53 -4.91 11.24 3.74
C GLN A 53 -6.09 10.28 3.67
N ALA A 54 -5.86 8.98 3.46
CA ALA A 54 -6.91 7.98 3.46
C ALA A 54 -7.63 7.91 4.81
N SER A 55 -6.90 7.97 5.93
CA SER A 55 -7.47 7.90 7.28
C SER A 55 -8.52 9.00 7.56
N HIS A 56 -8.41 10.17 6.92
CA HIS A 56 -9.40 11.25 7.07
C HIS A 56 -10.79 10.89 6.50
N PHE A 57 -10.86 9.90 5.61
CA PHE A 57 -12.11 9.47 4.98
C PHE A 57 -12.66 8.17 5.56
N LEU A 58 -12.05 7.65 6.64
CA LEU A 58 -12.38 6.36 7.21
C LEU A 58 -12.91 6.50 8.63
N ASP A 59 -13.94 5.70 8.91
CA ASP A 59 -14.47 5.55 10.26
C ASP A 59 -13.52 4.66 11.09
N ASP A 60 -13.62 4.77 12.42
CA ASP A 60 -12.80 4.04 13.40
C ASP A 60 -12.93 2.50 13.33
N LYS A 61 -13.88 1.99 12.55
CA LYS A 61 -14.13 0.56 12.34
C LYS A 61 -13.41 -0.01 11.11
N VAL A 62 -12.86 0.83 10.24
CA VAL A 62 -12.22 0.39 9.00
C VAL A 62 -10.72 0.22 9.24
N SER A 63 -10.21 -0.98 8.98
CA SER A 63 -8.75 -1.20 9.04
C SER A 63 -8.06 -0.53 7.86
N VAL A 64 -6.86 0.01 8.08
CA VAL A 64 -6.02 0.59 7.02
C VAL A 64 -4.70 -0.18 6.99
N LEU A 65 -4.25 -0.52 5.78
CA LEU A 65 -2.94 -1.09 5.52
C LEU A 65 -2.13 -0.13 4.65
N GLY A 66 -0.95 0.26 5.11
CA GLY A 66 0.00 1.02 4.31
C GLY A 66 0.98 0.13 3.56
N VAL A 67 1.05 0.30 2.23
CA VAL A 67 2.05 -0.34 1.38
C VAL A 67 3.01 0.73 0.88
N ASN A 68 4.25 0.67 1.36
CA ASN A 68 5.35 1.50 0.90
C ASN A 68 5.70 1.11 -0.54
N SER A 69 5.40 2.02 -1.46
CA SER A 69 5.57 1.81 -2.90
C SER A 69 7.01 1.95 -3.39
N ASP A 70 7.86 2.64 -2.62
CA ASP A 70 9.25 2.89 -2.97
C ASP A 70 10.13 3.00 -1.72
N PRO A 71 10.31 1.88 -0.99
CA PRO A 71 11.09 1.88 0.24
C PRO A 71 12.56 2.18 -0.02
N THR A 72 13.16 3.01 0.84
CA THR A 72 14.62 3.25 0.82
C THR A 72 15.37 1.93 0.99
N GLN A 73 16.29 1.61 0.06
CA GLN A 73 17.08 0.39 0.16
C GLN A 73 18.41 0.62 0.89
N ILE A 74 18.84 -0.35 1.71
CA ILE A 74 20.05 -0.22 2.55
C ILE A 74 21.32 0.02 1.71
N ASN A 75 21.42 -0.66 0.56
CA ASN A 75 22.52 -0.50 -0.40
C ASN A 75 22.61 0.92 -0.98
N GLU A 76 21.50 1.63 -1.14
CA GLU A 76 21.45 3.00 -1.65
C GLU A 76 21.92 4.00 -0.59
N VAL A 77 21.55 3.77 0.68
CA VAL A 77 22.00 4.60 1.81
C VAL A 77 23.52 4.51 1.99
N GLU A 78 24.08 3.32 1.81
CA GLU A 78 25.53 3.09 1.87
C GLU A 78 26.30 3.74 0.71
N HIS A 79 25.70 3.83 -0.49
CA HIS A 79 26.35 4.40 -1.68
C HIS A 79 26.12 5.91 -1.87
N PHE A 80 24.99 6.46 -1.42
CA PHE A 80 24.54 7.82 -1.74
C PHE A 80 24.29 8.68 -0.49
N SER A 81 25.09 8.49 0.57
CA SER A 81 24.94 9.21 1.85
C SER A 81 24.89 10.76 1.72
N SER A 82 25.37 11.34 0.61
CA SER A 82 25.31 12.79 0.32
C SER A 82 24.18 13.22 -0.61
N GLU A 83 23.50 12.30 -1.29
CA GLU A 83 22.41 12.55 -2.26
C GLU A 83 21.15 11.75 -1.87
N LEU A 84 20.76 11.84 -0.60
CA LEU A 84 19.54 11.19 -0.14
C LEU A 84 18.32 11.81 -0.84
N ASP A 85 17.67 11.02 -1.68
CA ASP A 85 16.40 11.39 -2.31
C ASP A 85 15.31 11.47 -1.23
N ALA A 86 15.05 12.68 -0.75
CA ALA A 86 14.05 12.96 0.28
C ALA A 86 12.61 12.61 -0.13
N THR A 87 12.37 12.22 -1.39
CA THR A 87 11.07 11.70 -1.84
C THR A 87 10.88 10.22 -1.53
N ARG A 88 11.95 9.50 -1.16
CA ARG A 88 11.93 8.08 -0.77
C ARG A 88 12.22 7.98 0.71
N SER A 89 11.26 7.44 1.46
CA SER A 89 11.43 7.25 2.90
C SER A 89 11.09 5.84 3.32
N THR A 90 11.54 5.47 4.51
CA THR A 90 11.22 4.16 5.12
C THR A 90 9.72 4.02 5.39
N HIS A 91 8.99 5.15 5.46
CA HIS A 91 7.55 5.26 5.76
C HIS A 91 7.17 4.54 7.07
N GLN A 92 7.22 5.26 8.19
CA GLN A 92 7.04 4.70 9.54
C GLN A 92 5.61 4.19 9.81
N LEU A 93 4.63 4.64 9.03
CA LEU A 93 3.23 4.24 9.17
C LEU A 93 2.84 3.14 8.20
N CYS A 94 3.64 2.88 7.15
CA CYS A 94 3.39 1.77 6.25
C CYS A 94 3.83 0.43 6.87
N ASP A 95 2.90 -0.52 6.95
CA ASP A 95 3.15 -1.85 7.52
C ASP A 95 3.90 -2.80 6.56
N GLU A 96 3.76 -2.56 5.25
CA GLU A 96 4.23 -3.47 4.20
C GLU A 96 5.03 -2.71 3.14
N THR A 97 5.92 -3.41 2.42
CA THR A 97 6.44 -2.98 1.12
C THR A 97 5.68 -3.67 -0.01
N VAL A 98 5.91 -3.26 -1.26
CA VAL A 98 5.35 -3.95 -2.43
C VAL A 98 5.70 -5.46 -2.42
N GLU A 99 6.94 -5.80 -2.06
CA GLU A 99 7.41 -7.19 -1.98
C GLU A 99 6.68 -7.97 -0.89
N SER A 100 6.57 -7.42 0.33
CA SER A 100 5.96 -8.12 1.46
C SER A 100 4.43 -8.17 1.37
N PHE A 101 3.80 -7.19 0.70
CA PHE A 101 2.37 -7.16 0.43
C PHE A 101 1.89 -8.42 -0.32
N LYS A 102 2.72 -8.97 -1.21
CA LYS A 102 2.40 -10.22 -1.91
C LYS A 102 2.19 -11.38 -0.93
N GLU A 103 3.02 -11.48 0.11
CA GLU A 103 2.91 -12.55 1.11
C GLU A 103 1.76 -12.27 2.09
N PHE A 104 1.59 -11.02 2.53
CA PHE A 104 0.41 -10.57 3.28
C PHE A 104 -0.88 -11.00 2.56
N ALA A 105 -0.95 -10.72 1.25
CA ALA A 105 -2.09 -11.09 0.45
C ALA A 105 -2.23 -12.61 0.35
N ARG A 106 -1.17 -13.41 0.28
CA ARG A 106 -1.29 -14.89 0.24
C ARG A 106 -1.82 -15.48 1.55
N THR A 107 -1.35 -14.99 2.68
CA THR A 107 -1.63 -15.56 4.02
C THR A 107 -3.03 -15.24 4.53
N ARG A 108 -3.60 -14.07 4.16
CA ARG A 108 -4.97 -13.72 4.50
C ARG A 108 -5.96 -14.56 3.70
N LYS A 109 -6.67 -15.52 4.31
CA LYS A 109 -7.76 -16.27 3.63
C LYS A 109 -8.91 -15.38 3.12
N LYS A 110 -8.96 -14.13 3.61
CA LYS A 110 -10.08 -13.21 3.53
C LYS A 110 -9.50 -11.80 3.76
N ILE A 111 -9.50 -10.95 2.73
CA ILE A 111 -9.06 -9.53 2.73
C ILE A 111 -10.31 -8.68 2.62
#